data_AF-A0A1C7DF93-F1
#
_entry.id   AF-A0A1C7DF93-F1
#
_cell.length_a   1.000
_cell.length_b   1.000
_cell.length_c   1.000
_cell.angle_alpha   90.00
_cell.angle_beta   90.00
_cell.angle_gamma   90.00
#
_symmetry.space_group_name_H-M   'P 1'
#
loop_
_entity.id
_entity.type
_entity.pdbx_description
1 polymer ?
#
loop_
_entity_poly.entity_id
_entity_poly.type
_entity_poly.pdbx_seq_one_letter_code
_entity_poly.pdbx_strand_id
1 'polypeptide(L)'
;MMCNKCGKENEEGAKNCKDCGHSLMKRTSKKQKKRNFMYAIVLVLTLLGVGIGSAQLMQDEAEPAEPPKEELTAEIKPEPEAPEVEEEPEEEPEEEPVIEPGKVEKIEEPEETVPAEEETAGTVTKVENVVPPSEQPEKVEPKKKEKTAIIKESQQKVYTVLTEGGQGSGFLFSDTGMVITNAHAVAGFTDVVVRNINGQDHPGTVVGISDESDIALIHVEAFEGITPLEVEMEATDVGTEVIALGSPAGMENTASIGYLTGIDRDFYQEFTYEDIYQIDAKIAPGSSGGPLVDATTGKVIGINSLVIEEGDSIGFSIPMYSMYEQLSQWVTTPMSAEEVAALFKVYDDFSGHEDEDYEYDVDLEMTFSESNLSEFIGDFHYYYETSLKEEDFFYVQNLLVYQSDIYNGIAEYITEISGQGREFNFTKLDISGIEIFDEYALVHTEEAFDFKDTTGDWSIQERSKTYTIVMDEYGFYYVSDIINKE
;
A
#
# COMPACT_ATOMS: atom_id res chain seq x y z
N MET A 1 -18.43 9.29 37.31
CA MET A 1 -17.88 8.54 36.15
C MET A 1 -19.00 8.17 35.19
N MET A 2 -18.89 8.48 33.90
CA MET A 2 -19.91 8.11 32.92
C MET A 2 -19.73 6.67 32.44
N CYS A 3 -20.84 5.96 32.27
CA CYS A 3 -20.81 4.64 31.68
C CYS A 3 -20.66 4.76 30.16
N ASN A 4 -19.52 4.33 29.63
CA ASN A 4 -19.24 4.24 28.19
C ASN A 4 -20.31 3.50 27.37
N LYS A 5 -21.06 2.57 27.98
CA LYS A 5 -22.10 1.81 27.28
C LYS A 5 -23.47 2.51 27.22
N CYS A 6 -23.82 3.35 28.20
CA CYS A 6 -25.18 3.91 28.28
C CYS A 6 -25.24 5.41 28.61
N GLY A 7 -24.09 6.07 28.71
CA GLY A 7 -23.97 7.51 28.97
C GLY A 7 -24.41 7.97 30.37
N LYS A 8 -24.87 7.07 31.24
CA LYS A 8 -25.38 7.45 32.57
C LYS A 8 -24.26 7.69 33.57
N GLU A 9 -24.49 8.66 34.45
CA GLU A 9 -23.58 9.08 35.48
C GLU A 9 -23.63 8.14 36.69
N ASN A 10 -22.46 7.65 37.11
CA ASN A 10 -22.29 6.74 38.23
C ASN A 10 -21.40 7.39 39.30
N GLU A 11 -21.63 6.98 40.56
CA GLU A 11 -20.85 7.41 41.72
C GLU A 11 -19.36 7.09 41.51
N GLU A 12 -18.50 7.95 42.07
CA GLU A 12 -17.06 7.84 41.96
C GLU A 12 -16.56 6.57 42.66
N GLY A 13 -15.93 5.66 41.91
CA GLY A 13 -15.47 4.35 42.41
C GLY A 13 -16.47 3.19 42.24
N ALA A 14 -17.62 3.41 41.59
CA ALA A 14 -18.57 2.34 41.27
C ALA A 14 -17.93 1.29 40.34
N LYS A 15 -18.01 0.00 40.74
CA LYS A 15 -17.44 -1.11 39.95
C LYS A 15 -18.27 -1.45 38.72
N ASN A 16 -19.60 -1.30 38.80
CA ASN A 16 -20.54 -1.56 37.72
C ASN A 16 -21.52 -0.39 37.61
N CYS A 17 -22.02 -0.14 36.41
CA CYS A 17 -23.05 0.85 36.16
C CYS A 17 -24.35 0.43 36.85
N LYS A 18 -24.98 1.36 37.58
CA LYS A 18 -26.24 1.08 38.30
C LYS A 18 -27.41 0.79 37.37
N ASP A 19 -27.37 1.33 36.15
CA ASP A 19 -28.49 1.28 35.22
C ASP A 19 -28.39 0.08 34.27
N CYS A 20 -27.23 -0.16 33.65
CA CYS A 20 -27.06 -1.24 32.67
C CYS A 20 -26.21 -2.42 33.16
N GLY A 21 -25.64 -2.35 34.37
CA GLY A 21 -24.81 -3.40 34.94
C GLY A 21 -23.41 -3.54 34.33
N HIS A 22 -23.03 -2.68 33.37
CA HIS A 22 -21.73 -2.74 32.69
C HIS A 22 -20.58 -2.44 33.64
N SER A 23 -19.49 -3.22 33.57
CA SER A 23 -18.31 -3.03 34.41
C SER A 23 -17.61 -1.73 34.04
N LEU A 24 -17.41 -0.86 35.04
CA LEU A 24 -16.79 0.44 34.86
C LEU A 24 -15.28 0.44 35.19
N MET A 25 -14.74 -0.70 35.62
CA MET A 25 -13.29 -0.87 35.80
C MET A 25 -12.61 -1.20 34.48
N LYS A 26 -11.68 -0.34 34.02
CA LYS A 26 -10.71 -0.69 32.97
C LYS A 26 -9.99 -1.98 33.40
N ARG A 27 -10.23 -3.08 32.68
CA ARG A 27 -9.47 -4.32 32.86
C ARG A 27 -8.05 -4.04 32.36
N THR A 28 -7.18 -3.58 33.26
CA THR A 28 -5.74 -3.78 33.05
C THR A 28 -5.51 -5.28 33.01
N SER A 29 -5.32 -5.80 31.81
CA SER A 29 -5.10 -7.21 31.55
C SER A 29 -3.95 -7.70 32.44
N LYS A 30 -4.22 -8.73 33.25
CA LYS A 30 -3.18 -9.42 34.06
C LYS A 30 -1.98 -9.90 33.22
N LYS A 31 -2.10 -9.94 31.89
CA LYS A 31 -1.04 -10.29 30.93
C LYS A 31 0.01 -9.18 30.81
N GLN A 32 -0.39 -7.90 30.91
CA GLN A 32 0.52 -6.74 30.79
C GLN A 32 1.46 -6.61 32.00
N LYS A 33 0.97 -6.93 33.21
CA LYS A 33 1.80 -6.94 34.44
C LYS A 33 2.85 -8.06 34.45
N LYS A 34 2.59 -9.20 33.77
CA LYS A 34 3.59 -10.26 33.55
C LYS A 34 4.59 -9.89 32.46
N ARG A 35 4.16 -9.14 31.44
CA ARG A 35 5.00 -8.67 30.34
C ARG A 35 6.03 -7.63 30.82
N ASN A 36 5.61 -6.64 31.62
CA ASN A 36 6.53 -5.64 32.18
C ASN A 36 7.54 -6.25 33.18
N PHE A 37 7.16 -7.33 33.89
CA PHE A 37 8.08 -8.06 34.77
C PHE A 37 9.13 -8.87 33.99
N MET A 38 8.77 -9.44 32.84
CA MET A 38 9.71 -10.13 31.95
C MET A 38 10.70 -9.16 31.30
N TYR A 39 10.24 -7.99 30.82
CA TYR A 39 11.13 -6.97 30.26
C TYR A 39 12.11 -6.42 31.30
N ALA A 40 11.68 -6.20 32.54
CA ALA A 40 12.58 -5.79 33.62
C ALA A 40 13.68 -6.83 33.92
N ILE A 41 13.39 -8.13 33.79
CA ILE A 41 14.40 -9.19 33.98
C ILE A 41 15.38 -9.25 32.81
N VAL A 42 14.89 -9.11 31.57
CA VAL A 42 15.75 -9.10 30.36
C VAL A 42 16.66 -7.88 30.37
N LEU A 43 16.16 -6.71 30.78
CA LEU A 43 16.92 -5.45 30.82
C LEU A 43 17.98 -5.45 31.94
N VAL A 44 17.72 -6.13 33.07
CA VAL A 44 18.75 -6.34 34.11
C VAL A 44 19.81 -7.35 33.65
N LEU A 45 19.45 -8.37 32.86
CA LEU A 45 20.41 -9.34 32.33
C LEU A 45 21.27 -8.76 31.20
N THR A 46 20.74 -7.86 30.37
CA THR A 46 21.54 -7.15 29.35
C THR A 46 22.48 -6.14 29.99
N LEU A 47 22.05 -5.38 31.00
CA LEU A 47 22.93 -4.46 31.73
C LEU A 47 24.05 -5.19 32.51
N LEU A 48 23.77 -6.38 33.07
CA LEU A 48 24.80 -7.22 33.69
C LEU A 48 25.73 -7.89 32.65
N GLY A 49 25.21 -8.23 31.46
CA GLY A 49 26.00 -8.79 30.36
C GLY A 49 26.97 -7.78 29.75
N VAL A 50 26.56 -6.51 29.62
CA VAL A 50 27.43 -5.42 29.15
C VAL A 50 28.53 -5.10 30.16
N GLY A 51 28.23 -5.15 31.47
CA GLY A 51 29.22 -4.88 32.52
C GLY A 51 30.37 -5.90 32.61
N ILE A 52 30.16 -7.15 32.16
CA ILE A 52 31.20 -8.19 32.15
C ILE A 52 32.06 -8.10 30.89
N GLY A 53 31.49 -7.70 29.74
CA GLY A 53 32.22 -7.56 28.47
C GLY A 53 33.27 -6.43 28.48
N SER A 54 33.01 -5.35 29.22
CA SER A 54 33.92 -4.19 29.29
C SER A 54 35.13 -4.37 30.23
N ALA A 55 35.15 -5.40 31.08
CA ALA A 55 36.25 -5.61 32.02
C ALA A 55 37.40 -6.48 31.46
N GLN A 56 37.26 -7.03 30.24
CA GLN A 56 38.25 -7.95 29.65
C GLN A 56 39.05 -7.40 28.46
N LEU A 57 38.90 -6.12 28.10
CA LEU A 57 39.63 -5.49 26.99
C LEU A 57 40.67 -4.44 27.43
N MET A 58 40.98 -4.34 28.72
CA MET A 58 42.00 -3.42 29.24
C MET A 58 43.14 -4.17 29.92
N GLN A 59 43.90 -4.94 29.14
CA GLN A 59 45.24 -5.43 29.50
C GLN A 59 45.91 -5.96 28.23
N ASP A 60 46.68 -5.11 27.54
CA ASP A 60 48.03 -5.43 27.04
C ASP A 60 48.56 -4.24 26.24
N GLU A 61 49.53 -3.52 26.82
CA GLU A 61 50.37 -2.51 26.16
C GLU A 61 51.52 -3.22 25.42
N ALA A 62 51.81 -2.82 24.17
CA ALA A 62 53.09 -3.09 23.53
C ALA A 62 53.46 -1.97 22.53
N GLU A 63 54.71 -1.51 22.62
CA GLU A 63 55.36 -0.34 22.01
C GLU A 63 55.54 -0.37 20.47
N PRO A 64 55.84 0.78 19.81
CA PRO A 64 55.86 0.90 18.34
C PRO A 64 57.25 0.63 17.73
N ALA A 65 57.29 0.07 16.52
CA ALA A 65 58.50 -0.11 15.72
C ALA A 65 58.46 0.72 14.42
N GLU A 66 59.57 1.40 14.12
CA GLU A 66 59.82 2.30 12.98
C GLU A 66 59.93 1.59 11.61
N PRO A 67 59.75 2.29 10.47
CA PRO A 67 59.81 1.70 9.13
C PRO A 67 61.24 1.74 8.54
N PRO A 68 61.67 0.74 7.74
CA PRO A 68 62.93 0.81 7.02
C PRO A 68 62.80 1.45 5.63
N LYS A 69 63.88 2.12 5.22
CA LYS A 69 64.10 2.81 3.93
C LYS A 69 64.69 1.88 2.85
N GLU A 70 64.29 2.18 1.60
CA GLU A 70 64.86 1.97 0.25
C GLU A 70 66.02 0.98 -0.01
N GLU A 71 65.91 0.25 -1.14
CA GLU A 71 66.91 0.30 -2.23
C GLU A 71 66.32 -0.16 -3.58
N LEU A 72 66.54 0.65 -4.63
CA LEU A 72 66.25 0.36 -6.05
C LEU A 72 67.37 -0.46 -6.69
N THR A 73 67.02 -1.52 -7.43
CA THR A 73 67.77 -1.94 -8.63
C THR A 73 66.81 -2.55 -9.66
N ALA A 74 66.86 -2.03 -10.88
CA ALA A 74 66.13 -2.50 -12.06
C ALA A 74 66.98 -3.50 -12.87
N GLU A 75 66.36 -4.56 -13.39
CA GLU A 75 66.84 -5.34 -14.54
C GLU A 75 65.63 -5.89 -15.35
N ILE A 76 65.81 -6.01 -16.67
CA ILE A 76 64.78 -6.02 -17.74
C ILE A 76 64.58 -7.43 -18.39
N LYS A 77 63.31 -7.78 -18.68
CA LYS A 77 62.73 -8.75 -19.68
C LYS A 77 62.96 -10.28 -19.54
N PRO A 78 62.16 -11.17 -20.20
CA PRO A 78 61.02 -10.94 -21.12
C PRO A 78 59.70 -11.71 -20.83
N GLU A 79 58.68 -11.23 -21.53
CA GLU A 79 57.30 -11.69 -21.78
C GLU A 79 57.20 -13.11 -22.39
N PRO A 80 56.17 -13.92 -22.04
CA PRO A 80 55.83 -15.13 -22.79
C PRO A 80 54.60 -14.93 -23.70
N GLU A 81 54.71 -15.54 -24.87
CA GLU A 81 53.81 -15.51 -26.02
C GLU A 81 52.44 -16.21 -25.79
N ALA A 82 51.45 -15.75 -26.56
CA ALA A 82 50.08 -16.26 -26.64
C ALA A 82 49.99 -17.63 -27.36
N PRO A 83 48.91 -18.41 -27.15
CA PRO A 83 48.50 -19.43 -28.09
C PRO A 83 47.40 -18.93 -29.05
N GLU A 84 47.41 -19.55 -30.22
CA GLU A 84 46.79 -19.20 -31.50
C GLU A 84 45.25 -19.30 -31.57
N VAL A 85 44.72 -18.55 -32.53
CA VAL A 85 43.32 -18.44 -32.97
C VAL A 85 43.01 -19.49 -34.05
N GLU A 86 41.83 -20.11 -33.98
CA GLU A 86 41.16 -20.71 -35.16
C GLU A 86 39.88 -19.91 -35.46
N GLU A 87 39.80 -19.37 -36.69
CA GLU A 87 38.65 -18.69 -37.34
C GLU A 87 37.69 -19.75 -37.94
N GLU A 88 36.37 -19.61 -38.09
CA GLU A 88 35.49 -18.70 -38.89
C GLU A 88 34.01 -19.17 -38.67
N PRO A 89 32.92 -18.57 -39.24
CA PRO A 89 32.76 -17.27 -39.93
C PRO A 89 31.57 -16.40 -39.43
N GLU A 90 31.52 -15.18 -39.97
CA GLU A 90 30.43 -14.19 -39.92
C GLU A 90 29.21 -14.58 -40.78
N GLU A 91 27.99 -14.21 -40.36
CA GLU A 91 26.90 -13.82 -41.28
C GLU A 91 26.11 -12.62 -40.70
N GLU A 92 25.81 -11.70 -41.60
CA GLU A 92 25.19 -10.36 -41.45
C GLU A 92 23.65 -10.39 -41.24
N PRO A 93 22.99 -9.24 -40.94
CA PRO A 93 21.64 -9.20 -40.37
C PRO A 93 20.54 -9.24 -41.44
N GLU A 94 19.42 -9.90 -41.14
CA GLU A 94 18.19 -9.83 -41.96
C GLU A 94 17.14 -8.88 -41.36
N GLU A 95 16.60 -8.05 -42.25
CA GLU A 95 15.61 -6.99 -42.05
C GLU A 95 14.20 -7.49 -41.71
N GLU A 96 13.44 -6.65 -41.02
CA GLU A 96 12.00 -6.82 -40.76
C GLU A 96 11.14 -6.71 -42.04
N PRO A 97 10.04 -7.49 -42.18
CA PRO A 97 9.04 -7.20 -43.20
C PRO A 97 7.82 -6.45 -42.63
N VAL A 98 7.59 -5.30 -43.26
CA VAL A 98 6.34 -4.54 -43.35
C VAL A 98 5.19 -5.43 -43.90
N ILE A 99 4.00 -5.35 -43.32
CA ILE A 99 2.77 -5.98 -43.86
C ILE A 99 1.63 -4.97 -43.94
N GLU A 100 1.07 -4.80 -45.14
CA GLU A 100 -0.30 -4.36 -45.41
C GLU A 100 -0.71 -4.86 -46.83
N PRO A 101 -2.01 -4.93 -47.22
CA PRO A 101 -3.04 -5.84 -46.72
C PRO A 101 -3.74 -6.66 -47.84
N GLY A 102 -4.46 -7.72 -47.44
CA GLY A 102 -5.68 -8.18 -48.10
C GLY A 102 -5.64 -9.48 -48.92
N LYS A 103 -6.27 -10.55 -48.41
CA LYS A 103 -7.44 -11.19 -49.05
C LYS A 103 -8.10 -12.21 -48.12
N VAL A 104 -9.42 -12.10 -48.06
CA VAL A 104 -10.37 -12.92 -47.29
C VAL A 104 -10.47 -14.32 -47.87
N GLU A 105 -10.42 -15.36 -47.03
CA GLU A 105 -11.11 -16.62 -47.29
C GLU A 105 -11.78 -17.17 -46.01
N LYS A 106 -12.94 -17.76 -46.25
CA LYS A 106 -14.05 -18.08 -45.35
C LYS A 106 -13.79 -19.44 -44.68
N ILE A 107 -13.99 -19.57 -43.37
CA ILE A 107 -14.04 -20.88 -42.70
C ILE A 107 -15.41 -21.02 -42.03
N GLU A 108 -16.18 -22.01 -42.51
CA GLU A 108 -17.46 -22.48 -41.97
C GLU A 108 -17.22 -23.71 -41.06
N GLU A 109 -18.18 -23.92 -40.15
CA GLU A 109 -18.24 -24.85 -39.01
C GLU A 109 -18.10 -26.35 -39.36
N PRO A 110 -17.76 -27.22 -38.38
CA PRO A 110 -17.97 -28.65 -38.51
C PRO A 110 -19.25 -29.11 -37.77
N GLU A 111 -20.23 -29.59 -38.52
CA GLU A 111 -21.20 -30.61 -38.06
C GLU A 111 -20.63 -32.00 -38.36
N GLU A 112 -20.56 -32.87 -37.35
CA GLU A 112 -20.28 -34.30 -37.57
C GLU A 112 -21.44 -35.15 -37.03
N THR A 113 -22.04 -35.89 -37.97
CA THR A 113 -23.26 -36.67 -37.87
C THR A 113 -23.02 -38.10 -37.36
N VAL A 114 -23.95 -38.58 -36.54
CA VAL A 114 -24.09 -39.96 -36.04
C VAL A 114 -24.52 -40.93 -37.16
N PRO A 115 -24.05 -42.19 -37.21
CA PRO A 115 -24.62 -43.21 -38.08
C PRO A 115 -25.66 -44.10 -37.37
N ALA A 116 -26.66 -44.56 -38.13
CA ALA A 116 -27.72 -45.48 -37.74
C ALA A 116 -27.72 -46.77 -38.60
N GLU A 117 -28.51 -47.76 -38.13
CA GLU A 117 -28.90 -49.09 -38.70
C GLU A 117 -28.09 -50.30 -38.14
N GLU A 118 -28.65 -51.45 -37.72
CA GLU A 118 -29.92 -52.16 -38.03
C GLU A 118 -30.54 -52.92 -36.82
N GLU A 119 -31.78 -53.39 -37.04
CA GLU A 119 -32.75 -54.08 -36.17
C GLU A 119 -32.44 -55.53 -35.75
N THR A 120 -33.00 -56.00 -34.62
CA THR A 120 -33.70 -57.32 -34.56
C THR A 120 -34.67 -57.43 -33.35
N ALA A 121 -35.95 -57.62 -33.69
CA ALA A 121 -37.01 -58.41 -33.05
C ALA A 121 -37.07 -58.67 -31.51
N GLY A 122 -37.95 -57.92 -30.84
CA GLY A 122 -39.20 -58.43 -30.23
C GLY A 122 -39.15 -59.27 -28.94
N THR A 123 -39.75 -58.75 -27.86
CA THR A 123 -40.82 -59.42 -27.07
C THR A 123 -41.56 -58.37 -26.23
N VAL A 124 -42.89 -58.32 -26.37
CA VAL A 124 -43.80 -57.40 -25.66
C VAL A 124 -44.26 -58.04 -24.35
N THR A 125 -44.22 -57.30 -23.24
CA THR A 125 -45.09 -57.54 -22.08
C THR A 125 -45.54 -56.20 -21.49
N LYS A 126 -46.83 -55.90 -21.64
CA LYS A 126 -47.61 -54.87 -20.93
C LYS A 126 -47.86 -55.43 -19.51
N VAL A 127 -47.86 -54.73 -18.38
CA VAL A 127 -48.61 -53.55 -17.85
C VAL A 127 -47.90 -53.25 -16.50
N GLU A 128 -47.62 -52.01 -16.08
CA GLU A 128 -48.42 -51.26 -15.09
C GLU A 128 -47.81 -49.87 -14.82
N ASN A 129 -48.71 -48.91 -14.61
CA ASN A 129 -48.43 -47.50 -14.32
C ASN A 129 -47.56 -47.35 -13.07
N VAL A 130 -46.38 -46.75 -13.23
CA VAL A 130 -45.64 -46.15 -12.11
C VAL A 130 -45.69 -44.63 -12.28
N VAL A 131 -46.27 -44.00 -11.27
CA VAL A 131 -46.46 -42.56 -11.08
C VAL A 131 -45.11 -41.83 -11.25
N PRO A 132 -45.05 -40.71 -12.00
CA PRO A 132 -43.83 -39.89 -12.06
C PRO A 132 -43.52 -39.30 -10.68
N PRO A 133 -42.27 -39.31 -10.18
CA PRO A 133 -41.93 -38.66 -8.94
C PRO A 133 -42.18 -37.16 -9.08
N SER A 134 -43.16 -36.67 -8.32
CA SER A 134 -43.43 -35.24 -8.17
C SER A 134 -42.23 -34.55 -7.54
N GLU A 135 -41.87 -33.41 -8.10
CA GLU A 135 -41.49 -32.19 -7.37
C GLU A 135 -40.69 -32.43 -6.08
N GLN A 136 -39.42 -32.76 -6.24
CA GLN A 136 -38.44 -32.27 -5.27
C GLN A 136 -38.13 -30.82 -5.67
N PRO A 137 -38.15 -29.85 -4.72
CA PRO A 137 -37.68 -28.51 -5.02
C PRO A 137 -36.21 -28.65 -5.43
N GLU A 138 -35.94 -28.32 -6.69
CA GLU A 138 -34.59 -28.11 -7.18
C GLU A 138 -33.95 -27.09 -6.23
N LYS A 139 -32.94 -27.54 -5.48
CA LYS A 139 -32.06 -26.64 -4.74
C LYS A 139 -31.47 -25.75 -5.83
N VAL A 140 -31.96 -24.52 -5.94
CA VAL A 140 -31.41 -23.53 -6.86
C VAL A 140 -30.02 -23.23 -6.34
N GLU A 141 -29.02 -23.99 -6.81
CA GLU A 141 -27.63 -23.57 -6.67
C GLU A 141 -27.52 -22.22 -7.37
N PRO A 142 -26.99 -21.18 -6.69
CA PRO A 142 -26.85 -19.88 -7.31
C PRO A 142 -26.04 -20.04 -8.60
N LYS A 143 -26.57 -19.54 -9.72
CA LYS A 143 -25.83 -19.50 -10.99
C LYS A 143 -24.51 -18.78 -10.72
N LYS A 144 -23.40 -19.51 -10.81
CA LYS A 144 -22.06 -18.95 -10.72
C LYS A 144 -21.94 -17.84 -11.76
N LYS A 145 -21.87 -16.57 -11.31
CA LYS A 145 -21.58 -15.45 -12.21
C LYS A 145 -20.18 -15.68 -12.78
N GLU A 146 -19.99 -15.36 -14.05
CA GLU A 146 -18.64 -15.39 -14.62
C GLU A 146 -17.78 -14.33 -13.93
N LYS A 147 -16.55 -14.68 -13.55
CA LYS A 147 -15.62 -13.80 -12.82
C LYS A 147 -15.44 -12.45 -13.52
N THR A 148 -15.28 -12.47 -14.84
CA THR A 148 -15.17 -11.26 -15.67
C THR A 148 -16.40 -10.36 -15.57
N ALA A 149 -17.60 -10.94 -15.41
CA ALA A 149 -18.82 -10.17 -15.22
C ALA A 149 -18.85 -9.54 -13.82
N ILE A 150 -18.42 -10.27 -12.79
CA ILE A 150 -18.27 -9.73 -11.43
C ILE A 150 -17.30 -8.55 -11.44
N ILE A 151 -16.10 -8.71 -12.02
CA ILE A 151 -15.10 -7.64 -12.10
C ILE A 151 -15.70 -6.41 -12.77
N LYS A 152 -16.30 -6.55 -13.96
CA LYS A 152 -16.87 -5.42 -14.69
C LYS A 152 -18.01 -4.75 -13.94
N GLU A 153 -18.90 -5.53 -13.33
CA GLU A 153 -20.01 -5.00 -12.53
C GLU A 153 -19.49 -4.23 -11.31
N SER A 154 -18.50 -4.78 -10.60
CA SER A 154 -17.93 -4.17 -9.42
C SER A 154 -17.11 -2.93 -9.73
N GLN A 155 -16.32 -2.95 -10.81
CA GLN A 155 -15.54 -1.79 -11.26
C GLN A 155 -16.42 -0.56 -11.51
N GLN A 156 -17.67 -0.68 -11.93
CA GLN A 156 -18.56 0.50 -12.10
C GLN A 156 -18.95 1.17 -10.78
N LYS A 157 -18.75 0.49 -9.65
CA LYS A 157 -19.14 0.90 -8.30
C LYS A 157 -17.94 1.08 -7.37
N VAL A 158 -16.73 1.03 -7.94
CA VAL A 158 -15.46 1.33 -7.27
C VAL A 158 -14.98 2.68 -7.77
N TYR A 159 -14.52 3.50 -6.85
CA TYR A 159 -14.15 4.89 -7.08
C TYR A 159 -12.77 5.16 -6.51
N THR A 160 -12.07 6.12 -7.11
CA THR A 160 -10.87 6.70 -6.50
C THR A 160 -11.31 7.82 -5.56
N VAL A 161 -10.79 7.82 -4.34
CA VAL A 161 -10.98 8.89 -3.36
C VAL A 161 -9.73 9.76 -3.38
N LEU A 162 -9.90 11.06 -3.58
CA LEU A 162 -8.83 12.03 -3.72
C LEU A 162 -8.98 13.10 -2.65
N THR A 163 -7.89 13.37 -1.94
CA THR A 163 -7.74 14.47 -0.98
C THR A 163 -6.50 15.27 -1.33
N GLU A 164 -6.28 16.40 -0.66
CA GLU A 164 -5.03 17.16 -0.84
C GLU A 164 -3.82 16.38 -0.28
N GLY A 165 -4.05 15.48 0.69
CA GLY A 165 -3.02 14.67 1.33
C GLY A 165 -2.72 13.33 0.65
N GLY A 166 -3.49 12.93 -0.37
CA GLY A 166 -3.24 11.68 -1.09
C GLY A 166 -4.43 11.10 -1.82
N GLN A 167 -4.33 9.81 -2.15
CA GLN A 167 -5.37 9.06 -2.84
C GLN A 167 -5.61 7.69 -2.22
N GLY A 168 -6.86 7.25 -2.28
CA GLY A 168 -7.29 5.90 -1.92
C GLY A 168 -8.38 5.41 -2.85
N SER A 169 -9.04 4.34 -2.44
CA SER A 169 -10.18 3.74 -3.12
C SER A 169 -11.42 3.75 -2.24
N GLY A 170 -12.57 3.60 -2.86
CA GLY A 170 -13.83 3.39 -2.16
C GLY A 170 -14.84 2.64 -3.02
N PHE A 171 -15.95 2.24 -2.43
CA PHE A 171 -17.01 1.57 -3.18
C PHE A 171 -18.42 1.91 -2.68
N LEU A 172 -19.39 1.85 -3.59
CA LEU A 172 -20.77 2.19 -3.29
C LEU A 172 -21.43 1.16 -2.35
N PHE A 173 -21.86 1.62 -1.19
CA PHE A 173 -22.47 0.81 -0.13
C PHE A 173 -23.99 0.97 -0.01
N SER A 174 -24.51 2.16 -0.34
CA SER A 174 -25.95 2.45 -0.28
C SER A 174 -26.44 3.06 -1.60
N ASP A 175 -27.72 2.86 -1.90
CA ASP A 175 -28.41 3.54 -3.01
C ASP A 175 -28.65 5.03 -2.73
N THR A 176 -28.33 5.51 -1.53
CA THR A 176 -28.31 6.93 -1.14
C THR A 176 -26.97 7.60 -1.40
N GLY A 177 -26.12 7.05 -2.29
CA GLY A 177 -24.84 7.66 -2.67
C GLY A 177 -23.74 7.55 -1.61
N MET A 178 -23.76 6.51 -0.77
CA MET A 178 -22.79 6.34 0.31
C MET A 178 -21.63 5.47 -0.15
N VAL A 179 -20.40 5.97 -0.02
CA VAL A 179 -19.16 5.31 -0.44
C VAL A 179 -18.34 4.96 0.80
N ILE A 180 -18.02 3.68 0.97
CA ILE A 180 -17.09 3.22 2.02
C ILE A 180 -15.66 3.47 1.54
N THR A 181 -14.79 3.88 2.46
CA THR A 181 -13.34 3.94 2.28
C THR A 181 -12.63 3.71 3.61
N ASN A 182 -11.30 3.76 3.64
CA ASN A 182 -10.52 3.74 4.87
C ASN A 182 -10.49 5.11 5.56
N ALA A 183 -10.30 5.13 6.87
CA ALA A 183 -10.24 6.39 7.63
C ALA A 183 -8.98 7.18 7.29
N HIS A 184 -7.83 6.52 7.16
CA HIS A 184 -6.58 7.20 6.78
C HIS A 184 -6.65 7.86 5.39
N ALA A 185 -7.48 7.34 4.47
CA ALA A 185 -7.63 7.90 3.13
C ALA A 185 -8.30 9.29 3.12
N VAL A 186 -9.03 9.64 4.19
CA VAL A 186 -9.77 10.90 4.32
C VAL A 186 -9.46 11.65 5.61
N ALA A 187 -8.44 11.21 6.35
CA ALA A 187 -8.03 11.82 7.61
C ALA A 187 -7.64 13.29 7.39
N GLY A 188 -8.14 14.18 8.23
CA GLY A 188 -7.90 15.64 8.11
C GLY A 188 -8.84 16.36 7.14
N PHE A 189 -9.72 15.66 6.41
CA PHE A 189 -10.59 16.27 5.41
C PHE A 189 -12.08 16.04 5.72
N THR A 190 -12.89 17.09 5.61
CA THR A 190 -14.37 16.99 5.65
C THR A 190 -14.97 16.82 4.27
N ASP A 191 -14.25 17.29 3.25
CA ASP A 191 -14.68 17.30 1.85
C ASP A 191 -13.57 16.67 1.01
N VAL A 192 -13.97 15.85 0.05
CA VAL A 192 -13.09 15.03 -0.79
C VAL A 192 -13.59 15.02 -2.22
N VAL A 193 -12.73 14.61 -3.16
CA VAL A 193 -13.13 14.37 -4.55
C VAL A 193 -13.24 12.87 -4.76
N VAL A 194 -14.36 12.42 -5.32
CA VAL A 194 -14.60 11.01 -5.65
C VAL A 194 -14.69 10.86 -7.16
N ARG A 195 -13.73 10.14 -7.74
CA ARG A 195 -13.60 9.92 -9.18
C ARG A 195 -14.16 8.55 -9.58
N ASN A 196 -15.00 8.53 -10.61
CA ASN A 196 -15.52 7.29 -11.18
C ASN A 196 -14.60 6.73 -12.27
N ILE A 197 -14.88 5.49 -12.71
CA ILE A 197 -14.14 4.78 -13.76
C ILE A 197 -14.06 5.50 -15.12
N ASN A 198 -14.91 6.51 -15.35
CA ASN A 198 -14.89 7.30 -16.56
C ASN A 198 -14.00 8.56 -16.41
N GLY A 199 -13.25 8.67 -15.31
CA GLY A 199 -12.42 9.83 -14.97
C GLY A 199 -13.23 11.06 -14.55
N GLN A 200 -14.50 10.91 -14.18
CA GLN A 200 -15.33 12.04 -13.77
C GLN A 200 -15.26 12.26 -12.27
N ASP A 201 -14.95 13.50 -11.89
CA ASP A 201 -14.85 13.95 -10.50
C ASP A 201 -16.20 14.42 -9.96
N HIS A 202 -16.53 13.95 -8.76
CA HIS A 202 -17.73 14.32 -8.01
C HIS A 202 -17.34 14.80 -6.62
N PRO A 203 -17.93 15.89 -6.12
CA PRO A 203 -17.69 16.31 -4.74
C PRO A 203 -18.29 15.27 -3.78
N GLY A 204 -17.54 14.93 -2.74
CA GLY A 204 -17.97 14.07 -1.64
C GLY A 204 -17.76 14.74 -0.29
N THR A 205 -18.64 14.45 0.66
CA THR A 205 -18.51 14.91 2.04
C THR A 205 -18.30 13.71 2.95
N VAL A 206 -17.32 13.76 3.84
CA VAL A 206 -17.11 12.73 4.86
C VAL A 206 -18.23 12.85 5.89
N VAL A 207 -19.02 11.79 6.01
CA VAL A 207 -20.21 11.73 6.87
C VAL A 207 -20.11 10.63 7.93
N GLY A 208 -18.95 10.00 8.03
CA GLY A 208 -18.61 9.03 9.07
C GLY A 208 -17.10 8.77 9.01
N ILE A 209 -16.44 8.79 10.17
CA ILE A 209 -15.02 8.45 10.28
C ILE A 209 -14.79 7.85 11.66
N SER A 210 -13.95 6.81 11.73
CA SER A 210 -13.66 6.07 12.97
C SER A 210 -12.23 6.31 13.43
N ASP A 211 -12.08 6.73 14.68
CA ASP A 211 -10.79 6.95 15.34
C ASP A 211 -10.17 5.66 15.92
N GLU A 212 -10.95 4.57 15.99
CA GLU A 212 -10.49 3.26 16.48
C GLU A 212 -10.22 2.27 15.33
N SER A 213 -11.09 2.24 14.32
CA SER A 213 -11.03 1.34 13.17
C SER A 213 -10.74 2.12 11.91
N ASP A 214 -10.01 1.54 10.96
CA ASP A 214 -9.62 2.23 9.73
C ASP A 214 -10.77 2.29 8.70
N ILE A 215 -11.91 2.89 9.07
CA ILE A 215 -13.11 2.96 8.23
C ILE A 215 -13.73 4.36 8.22
N ALA A 216 -14.17 4.78 7.04
CA ALA A 216 -14.90 6.01 6.82
C ALA A 216 -16.05 5.82 5.83
N LEU A 217 -16.98 6.78 5.84
CA LEU A 217 -18.13 6.86 4.96
C LEU A 217 -18.21 8.26 4.34
N ILE A 218 -18.30 8.29 3.01
CA ILE A 218 -18.45 9.52 2.22
C ILE A 218 -19.85 9.54 1.61
N HIS A 219 -20.52 10.68 1.61
CA HIS A 219 -21.74 10.91 0.84
C HIS A 219 -21.39 11.62 -0.47
N VAL A 220 -21.90 11.09 -1.58
CA VAL A 220 -21.74 11.64 -2.93
C VAL A 220 -23.11 11.73 -3.59
N GLU A 221 -23.67 12.94 -3.69
CA GLU A 221 -25.02 13.18 -4.23
C GLU A 221 -25.19 12.62 -5.65
N ALA A 222 -24.15 12.68 -6.48
CA ALA A 222 -24.18 12.19 -7.86
C ALA A 222 -24.39 10.67 -7.99
N PHE A 223 -24.18 9.91 -6.90
CA PHE A 223 -24.30 8.45 -6.90
C PHE A 223 -25.63 7.95 -6.32
N GLU A 224 -26.55 8.85 -5.96
CA GLU A 224 -27.89 8.48 -5.52
C GLU A 224 -28.69 7.74 -6.62
N GLY A 225 -29.40 6.69 -6.23
CA GLY A 225 -30.18 5.81 -7.11
C GLY A 225 -29.37 4.74 -7.84
N ILE A 226 -28.03 4.72 -7.70
CA ILE A 226 -27.20 3.62 -8.21
C ILE A 226 -27.30 2.43 -7.25
N THR A 227 -27.51 1.23 -7.79
CA THR A 227 -27.53 0.02 -6.96
C THR A 227 -26.13 -0.27 -6.40
N PRO A 228 -25.96 -0.38 -5.07
CA PRO A 228 -24.65 -0.59 -4.45
C PRO A 228 -24.09 -1.98 -4.73
N LEU A 229 -22.88 -2.24 -4.23
CA LEU A 229 -22.37 -3.60 -4.13
C LEU A 229 -23.11 -4.36 -3.03
N GLU A 230 -23.41 -5.64 -3.28
CA GLU A 230 -23.95 -6.51 -2.23
C GLU A 230 -22.82 -6.85 -1.25
N VAL A 231 -23.12 -6.87 0.05
CA VAL A 231 -22.16 -7.19 1.10
C VAL A 231 -22.45 -8.57 1.71
N GLU A 232 -21.41 -9.27 2.13
CA GLU A 232 -21.52 -10.48 2.94
C GLU A 232 -21.48 -10.13 4.43
N MET A 233 -22.42 -10.72 5.17
CA MET A 233 -22.70 -10.41 6.58
C MET A 233 -22.23 -11.51 7.52
N GLU A 234 -21.68 -12.58 6.97
CA GLU A 234 -21.08 -13.69 7.71
C GLU A 234 -19.57 -13.74 7.46
N ALA A 235 -18.85 -14.39 8.37
CA ALA A 235 -17.42 -14.62 8.21
C ALA A 235 -17.15 -15.50 6.98
N THR A 236 -16.13 -15.15 6.21
CA THR A 236 -15.71 -15.89 5.02
C THR A 236 -14.60 -16.88 5.35
N ASP A 237 -14.69 -18.09 4.79
CA ASP A 237 -13.74 -19.16 5.03
C ASP A 237 -12.41 -18.96 4.27
N VAL A 238 -11.31 -19.42 4.88
CA VAL A 238 -9.99 -19.54 4.24
C VAL A 238 -10.08 -20.43 2.99
N GLY A 239 -9.41 -20.02 1.92
CA GLY A 239 -9.44 -20.66 0.61
C GLY A 239 -10.51 -20.11 -0.33
N THR A 240 -11.33 -19.16 0.12
CA THR A 240 -12.24 -18.42 -0.76
C THR A 240 -11.43 -17.64 -1.80
N GLU A 241 -11.77 -17.81 -3.08
CA GLU A 241 -11.17 -17.04 -4.17
C GLU A 241 -11.73 -15.62 -4.13
N VAL A 242 -10.84 -14.63 -4.15
CA VAL A 242 -11.18 -13.21 -3.95
C VAL A 242 -10.70 -12.36 -5.11
N ILE A 243 -11.36 -11.23 -5.30
CA ILE A 243 -11.00 -10.17 -6.22
C ILE A 243 -10.82 -8.91 -5.39
N ALA A 244 -9.61 -8.37 -5.30
CA ALA A 244 -9.37 -7.07 -4.73
C ALA A 244 -9.46 -6.01 -5.83
N LEU A 245 -10.24 -4.96 -5.58
CA LEU A 245 -10.45 -3.86 -6.51
C LEU A 245 -10.00 -2.55 -5.87
N GLY A 246 -9.42 -1.66 -6.67
CA GLY A 246 -9.04 -0.32 -6.24
C GLY A 246 -8.32 0.45 -7.34
N SER A 247 -7.63 1.52 -6.95
CA SER A 247 -6.93 2.43 -7.86
C SER A 247 -5.43 2.53 -7.49
N PRO A 248 -4.67 1.41 -7.51
CA PRO A 248 -3.25 1.41 -7.17
C PRO A 248 -2.46 2.28 -8.14
N ALA A 249 -1.52 3.08 -7.62
CA ALA A 249 -0.66 3.97 -8.41
C ALA A 249 -1.41 4.90 -9.40
N GLY A 250 -2.67 5.26 -9.11
CA GLY A 250 -3.50 6.08 -10.01
C GLY A 250 -4.05 5.31 -11.22
N MET A 251 -3.81 4.00 -11.32
CA MET A 251 -4.46 3.11 -12.29
C MET A 251 -5.87 2.77 -11.81
N GLU A 252 -6.80 3.64 -12.16
CA GLU A 252 -8.21 3.55 -11.79
C GLU A 252 -8.79 2.14 -12.05
N ASN A 253 -9.39 1.57 -11.01
CA ASN A 253 -10.23 0.38 -11.08
C ASN A 253 -9.46 -0.90 -11.47
N THR A 254 -8.22 -1.04 -11.03
CA THR A 254 -7.44 -2.28 -11.12
C THR A 254 -8.10 -3.41 -10.34
N ALA A 255 -8.08 -4.62 -10.92
CA ALA A 255 -8.59 -5.84 -10.29
C ALA A 255 -7.45 -6.86 -10.16
N SER A 256 -7.20 -7.34 -8.94
CA SER A 256 -6.28 -8.45 -8.68
C SER A 256 -7.05 -9.64 -8.14
N ILE A 257 -6.60 -10.85 -8.49
CA ILE A 257 -7.24 -12.10 -8.08
C ILE A 257 -6.28 -12.83 -7.15
N GLY A 258 -6.82 -13.42 -6.09
CA GLY A 258 -6.09 -14.28 -5.18
C GLY A 258 -7.05 -15.09 -4.32
N TYR A 259 -6.62 -15.38 -3.11
CA TYR A 259 -7.33 -16.16 -2.11
C TYR A 259 -7.25 -15.48 -0.75
N LEU A 260 -8.30 -15.70 0.04
CA LEU A 260 -8.24 -15.50 1.48
C LEU A 260 -7.35 -16.60 2.08
N THR A 261 -6.18 -16.23 2.58
CA THR A 261 -5.15 -17.16 3.09
C THR A 261 -5.13 -17.29 4.61
N GLY A 262 -5.75 -16.34 5.32
CA GLY A 262 -5.89 -16.39 6.77
C GLY A 262 -6.99 -15.47 7.29
N ILE A 263 -7.47 -15.79 8.49
CA ILE A 263 -8.44 -15.01 9.26
C ILE A 263 -7.87 -14.75 10.66
N ASP A 264 -8.60 -13.99 11.48
CA ASP A 264 -8.32 -13.77 12.89
C ASP A 264 -6.92 -13.16 13.14
N ARG A 265 -6.57 -12.15 12.34
CA ARG A 265 -5.31 -11.41 12.47
C ARG A 265 -5.55 -10.13 13.26
N ASP A 266 -4.72 -9.94 14.29
CA ASP A 266 -4.77 -8.76 15.14
C ASP A 266 -3.44 -8.03 15.08
N PHE A 267 -3.48 -6.72 14.83
CA PHE A 267 -2.33 -5.85 15.03
C PHE A 267 -2.78 -4.40 15.26
N TYR A 268 -1.81 -3.57 15.62
CA TYR A 268 -2.00 -2.16 15.86
C TYR A 268 -0.99 -1.39 15.02
N GLN A 269 -1.49 -0.51 14.15
CA GLN A 269 -0.71 0.37 13.30
C GLN A 269 -1.56 1.61 13.05
N GLU A 270 -1.45 2.60 13.93
CA GLU A 270 -2.29 3.81 14.05
C GLU A 270 -3.76 3.50 14.41
N PHE A 271 -4.36 2.53 13.73
CA PHE A 271 -5.67 1.96 14.03
C PHE A 271 -5.56 0.60 14.71
N THR A 272 -6.66 0.20 15.34
CA THR A 272 -6.81 -1.14 15.89
C THR A 272 -7.46 -2.04 14.84
N TYR A 273 -6.70 -3.03 14.36
CA TYR A 273 -7.17 -4.05 13.44
C TYR A 273 -7.41 -5.35 14.22
N GLU A 274 -8.67 -5.77 14.31
CA GLU A 274 -9.10 -7.00 14.97
C GLU A 274 -9.76 -7.94 13.96
N ASP A 275 -9.47 -9.22 14.08
CA ASP A 275 -10.06 -10.31 13.30
C ASP A 275 -9.95 -10.12 11.76
N ILE A 276 -8.91 -9.46 11.26
CA ILE A 276 -8.83 -9.10 9.84
C ILE A 276 -8.44 -10.26 8.93
N TYR A 277 -8.80 -10.14 7.66
CA TYR A 277 -8.47 -11.11 6.62
C TYR A 277 -7.07 -10.90 6.08
N GLN A 278 -6.37 -11.99 5.86
CA GLN A 278 -5.10 -12.06 5.16
C GLN A 278 -5.35 -12.61 3.75
N ILE A 279 -4.80 -11.96 2.72
CA ILE A 279 -4.99 -12.33 1.31
C ILE A 279 -3.64 -12.40 0.59
N ASP A 280 -3.58 -13.20 -0.47
CA ASP A 280 -2.45 -13.22 -1.42
C ASP A 280 -2.77 -12.48 -2.74
N ALA A 281 -3.99 -11.93 -2.85
CA ALA A 281 -4.32 -11.04 -3.94
C ALA A 281 -3.46 -9.78 -3.83
N LYS A 282 -2.76 -9.44 -4.92
CA LYS A 282 -1.88 -8.27 -4.95
C LYS A 282 -2.68 -7.00 -4.71
N ILE A 283 -2.45 -6.36 -3.58
CA ILE A 283 -2.90 -5.01 -3.30
C ILE A 283 -1.66 -4.13 -3.12
N ALA A 284 -1.79 -2.85 -3.41
CA ALA A 284 -0.69 -1.88 -3.35
C ALA A 284 -1.26 -0.54 -2.85
N PRO A 285 -0.42 0.44 -2.50
CA PRO A 285 -0.89 1.78 -2.17
C PRO A 285 -1.84 2.33 -3.24
N GLY A 286 -3.00 2.83 -2.81
CA GLY A 286 -4.12 3.22 -3.67
C GLY A 286 -5.24 2.17 -3.77
N SER A 287 -5.00 0.90 -3.40
CA SER A 287 -6.07 -0.10 -3.23
C SER A 287 -6.82 0.03 -1.90
N SER A 288 -6.24 0.72 -0.90
CA SER A 288 -6.82 0.95 0.43
C SER A 288 -8.19 1.63 0.32
N GLY A 289 -9.18 1.08 0.99
CA GLY A 289 -10.59 1.48 1.00
C GLY A 289 -11.42 0.82 -0.11
N GLY A 290 -10.77 0.17 -1.08
CA GLY A 290 -11.44 -0.59 -2.13
C GLY A 290 -12.01 -1.93 -1.62
N PRO A 291 -12.94 -2.56 -2.35
CA PRO A 291 -13.60 -3.77 -1.89
C PRO A 291 -12.75 -5.02 -2.15
N LEU A 292 -12.83 -5.97 -1.22
CA LEU A 292 -12.48 -7.37 -1.40
C LEU A 292 -13.75 -8.16 -1.70
N VAL A 293 -13.84 -8.73 -2.91
CA VAL A 293 -15.07 -9.37 -3.44
C VAL A 293 -14.87 -10.87 -3.56
N ASP A 294 -15.86 -11.67 -3.15
CA ASP A 294 -15.91 -13.11 -3.42
C ASP A 294 -16.06 -13.36 -4.93
N ALA A 295 -15.12 -14.10 -5.53
CA ALA A 295 -15.05 -14.33 -6.97
C ALA A 295 -16.16 -15.24 -7.53
N THR A 296 -16.96 -15.86 -6.67
CA THR A 296 -18.09 -16.74 -7.01
C THR A 296 -19.42 -16.04 -6.81
N THR A 297 -19.61 -15.36 -5.68
CA THR A 297 -20.88 -14.70 -5.34
C THR A 297 -20.97 -13.27 -5.85
N GLY A 298 -19.84 -12.58 -5.97
CA GLY A 298 -19.76 -11.16 -6.31
C GLY A 298 -20.09 -10.23 -5.14
N LYS A 299 -20.22 -10.76 -3.92
CA LYS A 299 -20.44 -9.96 -2.71
C LYS A 299 -19.11 -9.44 -2.15
N VAL A 300 -19.15 -8.26 -1.55
CA VAL A 300 -18.04 -7.68 -0.80
C VAL A 300 -17.92 -8.41 0.54
N ILE A 301 -16.79 -9.05 0.77
CA ILE A 301 -16.45 -9.75 2.01
C ILE A 301 -15.54 -8.92 2.91
N GLY A 302 -14.84 -7.91 2.38
CA GLY A 302 -13.97 -7.04 3.15
C GLY A 302 -13.62 -5.72 2.47
N ILE A 303 -12.91 -4.86 3.19
CA ILE A 303 -12.36 -3.58 2.74
C ILE A 303 -10.83 -3.70 2.77
N ASN A 304 -10.17 -3.53 1.62
CA ASN A 304 -8.71 -3.58 1.53
C ASN A 304 -8.10 -2.45 2.36
N SER A 305 -7.07 -2.71 3.16
CA SER A 305 -6.52 -1.71 4.09
C SER A 305 -4.99 -1.62 4.00
N LEU A 306 -4.30 -2.75 4.20
CA LEU A 306 -2.87 -2.75 4.49
C LEU A 306 -2.12 -3.78 3.66
N VAL A 307 -0.84 -3.51 3.44
CA VAL A 307 0.13 -4.41 2.85
C VAL A 307 1.32 -4.52 3.78
N ILE A 308 1.82 -5.73 3.97
CA ILE A 308 3.11 -5.98 4.60
C ILE A 308 4.05 -6.60 3.57
N GLU A 309 5.18 -5.93 3.33
CA GLU A 309 6.20 -6.33 2.35
C GLU A 309 7.42 -6.98 3.03
N GLU A 310 7.20 -7.96 3.89
CA GLU A 310 8.28 -8.79 4.46
C GLU A 310 8.51 -10.04 3.58
N GLY A 311 9.01 -9.84 2.35
CA GLY A 311 9.23 -10.90 1.37
C GLY A 311 8.16 -10.96 0.29
N ASP A 312 7.25 -11.95 0.34
CA ASP A 312 6.07 -11.95 -0.52
C ASP A 312 5.05 -10.91 0.00
N SER A 313 4.48 -10.09 -0.89
CA SER A 313 3.45 -9.10 -0.52
C SER A 313 2.22 -9.77 0.09
N ILE A 314 1.97 -9.54 1.37
CA ILE A 314 0.78 -10.02 2.08
C ILE A 314 -0.20 -8.86 2.23
N GLY A 315 -1.40 -9.04 1.68
CA GLY A 315 -2.48 -8.07 1.81
C GLY A 315 -3.36 -8.34 3.02
N PHE A 316 -3.96 -7.28 3.56
CA PHE A 316 -4.93 -7.36 4.64
C PHE A 316 -6.20 -6.55 4.36
N SER A 317 -7.34 -7.11 4.73
CA SER A 317 -8.65 -6.50 4.55
C SER A 317 -9.50 -6.58 5.82
N ILE A 318 -10.17 -5.48 6.16
CA ILE A 318 -11.14 -5.40 7.26
C ILE A 318 -12.40 -6.18 6.86
N PRO A 319 -12.91 -7.13 7.68
CA PRO A 319 -14.10 -7.89 7.33
C PRO A 319 -15.33 -7.00 7.21
N MET A 320 -16.08 -7.13 6.12
CA MET A 320 -17.25 -6.29 5.86
C MET A 320 -18.33 -6.46 6.94
N TYR A 321 -18.52 -7.70 7.42
CA TYR A 321 -19.52 -7.99 8.44
C TYR A 321 -19.24 -7.30 9.79
N SER A 322 -17.97 -7.05 10.14
CA SER A 322 -17.61 -6.46 11.44
C SER A 322 -17.92 -4.96 11.46
N MET A 323 -17.86 -4.29 10.31
CA MET A 323 -18.08 -2.85 10.18
C MET A 323 -19.53 -2.46 9.84
N TYR A 324 -20.37 -3.42 9.42
CA TYR A 324 -21.70 -3.14 8.88
C TYR A 324 -22.62 -2.36 9.83
N GLU A 325 -22.61 -2.66 11.13
CA GLU A 325 -23.47 -1.97 12.11
C GLU A 325 -23.11 -0.49 12.20
N GLN A 326 -21.81 -0.17 12.31
CA GLN A 326 -21.30 1.20 12.36
C GLN A 326 -21.59 1.95 11.06
N LEU A 327 -21.32 1.34 9.91
CA LEU A 327 -21.59 1.91 8.60
C LEU A 327 -23.10 2.19 8.40
N SER A 328 -23.96 1.24 8.75
CA SER A 328 -25.41 1.41 8.69
C SER A 328 -25.90 2.52 9.62
N GLN A 329 -25.28 2.66 10.80
CA GLN A 329 -25.57 3.76 11.70
C GLN A 329 -25.24 5.11 11.03
N TRP A 330 -24.08 5.28 10.42
CA TRP A 330 -23.72 6.51 9.71
C TRP A 330 -24.61 6.78 8.49
N VAL A 331 -25.08 5.75 7.77
CA VAL A 331 -26.06 5.95 6.69
C VAL A 331 -27.36 6.58 7.23
N THR A 332 -27.82 6.15 8.41
CA THR A 332 -29.08 6.66 8.99
C THR A 332 -28.92 7.93 9.79
N THR A 333 -27.78 8.11 10.44
CA THR A 333 -27.42 9.24 11.29
C THR A 333 -25.99 9.67 10.94
N PRO A 334 -25.83 10.41 9.85
CA PRO A 334 -24.51 10.81 9.39
C PRO A 334 -23.89 11.82 10.36
N MET A 335 -22.58 11.76 10.53
CA MET A 335 -21.81 12.74 11.29
C MET A 335 -21.86 14.09 10.58
N SER A 336 -21.90 15.16 11.37
CA SER A 336 -21.69 16.51 10.88
C SER A 336 -20.21 16.77 10.60
N ALA A 337 -19.92 17.75 9.74
CA ALA A 337 -18.55 18.18 9.48
C ALA A 337 -17.79 18.59 10.75
N GLU A 338 -18.48 19.15 11.75
CA GLU A 338 -17.88 19.50 13.05
C GLU A 338 -17.50 18.24 13.85
N GLU A 339 -18.34 17.19 13.84
CA GLU A 339 -18.03 15.91 14.49
C GLU A 339 -16.89 15.17 13.80
N VAL A 340 -16.82 15.20 12.46
CA VAL A 340 -15.70 14.66 11.69
C VAL A 340 -14.42 15.42 12.00
N ALA A 341 -14.45 16.76 11.92
CA ALA A 341 -13.28 17.60 12.19
C ALA A 341 -12.79 17.50 13.64
N ALA A 342 -13.68 17.21 14.60
CA ALA A 342 -13.28 16.97 15.99
C ALA A 342 -12.37 15.75 16.16
N LEU A 343 -12.41 14.80 15.22
CA LEU A 343 -11.55 13.61 15.20
C LEU A 343 -10.21 13.85 14.49
N PHE A 344 -10.00 14.99 13.81
CA PHE A 344 -8.72 15.29 13.15
C PHE A 344 -7.54 15.26 14.11
N LYS A 345 -7.73 15.80 15.32
CA LYS A 345 -6.68 15.78 16.36
C LYS A 345 -6.31 14.38 16.83
N VAL A 346 -7.22 13.41 16.68
CA VAL A 346 -6.91 12.02 16.99
C VAL A 346 -5.96 11.48 15.93
N TYR A 347 -6.12 11.88 14.66
CA TYR A 347 -5.17 11.59 13.58
C TYR A 347 -3.86 12.37 13.68
N ASP A 348 -3.88 13.62 14.16
CA ASP A 348 -2.65 14.41 14.42
C ASP A 348 -1.82 13.81 15.57
N ASP A 349 -2.45 13.23 16.60
CA ASP A 349 -1.75 12.54 17.69
C ASP A 349 -1.11 11.20 17.23
N PHE A 350 -1.53 10.64 16.09
CA PHE A 350 -0.97 9.39 15.56
C PHE A 350 0.32 9.58 14.76
N SER A 351 0.68 10.80 14.34
CA SER A 351 2.03 11.12 13.86
C SER A 351 3.05 11.31 14.99
N GLY A 352 2.62 11.20 16.25
CA GLY A 352 3.42 11.50 17.45
C GLY A 352 3.76 10.26 18.28
N HIS A 353 4.60 9.36 17.79
CA HIS A 353 5.34 8.42 18.64
C HIS A 353 6.85 8.59 18.44
N GLU A 354 7.36 9.74 18.87
CA GLU A 354 8.70 9.82 19.44
C GLU A 354 8.58 10.22 20.91
N ASP A 355 9.02 9.33 21.80
CA ASP A 355 9.23 9.61 23.21
C ASP A 355 10.34 10.68 23.36
N GLU A 356 10.01 11.91 23.79
CA GLU A 356 10.67 12.69 24.85
C GLU A 356 10.30 14.19 24.78
N ASP A 357 9.58 14.65 25.82
CA ASP A 357 9.37 16.03 26.29
C ASP A 357 9.93 17.20 25.42
N TYR A 358 9.16 17.68 24.44
CA TYR A 358 9.30 19.05 23.94
C TYR A 358 7.93 19.76 23.89
N GLU A 359 7.80 20.77 24.74
CA GLU A 359 6.70 21.72 24.75
C GLU A 359 6.83 22.60 23.50
N TYR A 360 6.02 22.36 22.48
CA TYR A 360 5.98 23.17 21.27
C TYR A 360 5.06 24.39 21.48
N ASP A 361 5.67 25.56 21.69
CA ASP A 361 5.06 26.85 21.34
C ASP A 361 5.22 26.99 19.81
N VAL A 362 4.22 26.56 19.02
CA VAL A 362 4.24 26.72 17.56
C VAL A 362 3.59 28.03 17.17
N ASP A 363 4.38 29.09 17.11
CA ASP A 363 4.15 30.14 16.11
C ASP A 363 4.70 29.60 14.78
N LEU A 364 3.83 28.95 13.99
CA LEU A 364 4.15 28.34 12.70
C LEU A 364 4.41 29.46 11.68
N GLU A 365 5.64 29.96 11.64
CA GLU A 365 6.06 30.93 10.65
C GLU A 365 6.25 30.19 9.32
N MET A 366 5.24 30.28 8.43
CA MET A 366 5.21 29.69 7.08
C MET A 366 6.26 30.33 6.16
N THR A 367 7.53 30.11 6.48
CA THR A 367 8.69 30.68 5.81
C THR A 367 9.79 29.65 5.65
N PHE A 368 10.55 29.76 4.57
CA PHE A 368 11.71 28.92 4.36
C PHE A 368 12.75 29.17 5.44
N SER A 369 13.33 28.10 5.99
CA SER A 369 14.45 28.16 6.92
C SER A 369 15.57 27.23 6.44
N GLU A 370 16.82 27.61 6.65
CA GLU A 370 17.97 26.76 6.28
C GLU A 370 17.94 25.40 6.99
N SER A 371 17.46 25.35 8.23
CA SER A 371 17.34 24.11 9.00
C SER A 371 16.32 23.17 8.36
N ASN A 372 15.11 23.65 8.08
CA ASN A 372 14.03 22.80 7.55
C ASN A 372 14.33 22.39 6.11
N LEU A 373 14.97 23.26 5.31
CA LEU A 373 15.42 22.92 3.96
C LEU A 373 16.52 21.85 3.98
N SER A 374 17.41 21.88 4.98
CA SER A 374 18.45 20.86 5.12
C SER A 374 17.88 19.50 5.49
N GLU A 375 16.92 19.49 6.43
CA GLU A 375 16.18 18.28 6.83
C GLU A 375 15.41 17.69 5.65
N PHE A 376 14.62 18.52 4.95
CA PHE A 376 13.86 18.10 3.78
C PHE A 376 14.73 17.49 2.67
N ILE A 377 15.92 18.06 2.39
CA ILE A 377 16.84 17.48 1.41
C ILE A 377 17.41 16.14 1.88
N GLY A 378 17.64 15.98 3.18
CA GLY A 378 18.01 14.70 3.77
C GLY A 378 16.93 13.63 3.56
N ASP A 379 15.68 13.98 3.87
CA ASP A 379 14.53 13.09 3.68
C ASP A 379 14.33 12.75 2.21
N PHE A 380 14.29 13.76 1.33
CA PHE A 380 14.20 13.58 -0.11
C PHE A 380 15.26 12.60 -0.62
N HIS A 381 16.51 12.77 -0.20
CA HIS A 381 17.59 11.90 -0.63
C HIS A 381 17.41 10.46 -0.12
N TYR A 382 16.98 10.28 1.14
CA TYR A 382 16.69 8.95 1.69
C TYR A 382 15.58 8.24 0.92
N TYR A 383 14.47 8.93 0.63
CA TYR A 383 13.36 8.35 -0.12
C TYR A 383 13.72 8.12 -1.59
N TYR A 384 14.51 9.02 -2.21
CA TYR A 384 15.00 8.84 -3.57
C TYR A 384 15.93 7.62 -3.68
N GLU A 385 16.85 7.45 -2.73
CA GLU A 385 17.72 6.26 -2.65
C GLU A 385 16.90 4.98 -2.47
N THR A 386 15.88 5.01 -1.61
CA THR A 386 14.97 3.88 -1.38
C THR A 386 14.22 3.54 -2.67
N SER A 387 13.68 4.55 -3.37
CA SER A 387 13.05 4.40 -4.68
C SER A 387 13.95 3.75 -5.74
N LEU A 388 15.25 4.05 -5.73
CA LEU A 388 16.21 3.43 -6.66
C LEU A 388 16.55 1.98 -6.27
N LYS A 389 16.64 1.66 -4.98
CA LYS A 389 16.95 0.31 -4.49
C LYS A 389 15.79 -0.66 -4.66
N GLU A 390 14.59 -0.19 -4.35
CA GLU A 390 13.36 -0.98 -4.47
C GLU A 390 12.76 -0.92 -5.87
N GLU A 391 13.37 -0.12 -6.77
CA GLU A 391 12.89 0.13 -8.13
C GLU A 391 11.42 0.62 -8.18
N ASP A 392 11.00 1.35 -7.14
CA ASP A 392 9.63 1.81 -6.95
C ASP A 392 9.59 3.33 -6.72
N PHE A 393 8.96 4.04 -7.65
CA PHE A 393 8.76 5.48 -7.57
C PHE A 393 7.90 5.92 -6.37
N PHE A 394 7.14 4.99 -5.78
CA PHE A 394 6.25 5.23 -4.64
C PHE A 394 6.92 5.99 -3.49
N TYR A 395 8.16 5.63 -3.14
CA TYR A 395 8.83 6.18 -1.95
C TYR A 395 9.12 7.68 -2.06
N VAL A 396 9.42 8.19 -3.26
CA VAL A 396 9.83 9.59 -3.46
C VAL A 396 8.73 10.49 -4.02
N GLN A 397 7.64 9.92 -4.56
CA GLN A 397 6.63 10.68 -5.31
C GLN A 397 5.99 11.86 -4.54
N ASN A 398 5.82 11.73 -3.22
CA ASN A 398 5.16 12.74 -2.38
C ASN A 398 6.06 13.93 -2.05
N LEU A 399 7.34 13.86 -2.38
CA LEU A 399 8.31 14.93 -2.16
C LEU A 399 8.57 15.71 -3.45
N LEU A 400 7.84 15.41 -4.51
CA LEU A 400 7.94 16.02 -5.83
C LEU A 400 6.65 16.78 -6.15
N VAL A 401 6.77 17.89 -6.86
CA VAL A 401 5.58 18.60 -7.35
C VAL A 401 4.83 17.71 -8.33
N TYR A 402 3.59 17.33 -8.00
CA TYR A 402 2.79 16.40 -8.79
C TYR A 402 2.66 16.82 -10.27
N GLN A 403 2.90 15.88 -11.19
CA GLN A 403 2.90 16.07 -12.65
C GLN A 403 3.90 17.10 -13.21
N SER A 404 4.86 17.58 -12.39
CA SER A 404 5.97 18.39 -12.90
C SER A 404 6.92 17.58 -13.78
N ASP A 405 7.77 18.27 -14.54
CA ASP A 405 8.80 17.61 -15.36
C ASP A 405 9.74 16.75 -14.51
N ILE A 406 10.08 17.17 -13.29
CA ILE A 406 10.92 16.37 -12.39
C ILE A 406 10.19 15.13 -11.87
N TYR A 407 8.88 15.26 -11.57
CA TYR A 407 8.04 14.14 -11.15
C TYR A 407 8.01 13.06 -12.23
N ASN A 408 7.68 13.45 -13.46
CA ASN A 408 7.62 12.52 -14.58
C ASN A 408 9.01 11.96 -14.92
N GLY A 409 10.05 12.80 -14.90
CA GLY A 409 11.40 12.39 -15.22
C GLY A 409 11.98 11.36 -14.24
N ILE A 410 11.74 11.52 -12.93
CA ILE A 410 12.15 10.54 -11.93
C ILE A 410 11.35 9.24 -12.05
N ALA A 411 10.03 9.33 -12.27
CA ALA A 411 9.18 8.17 -12.48
C ALA A 411 9.62 7.35 -13.71
N GLU A 412 9.87 8.03 -14.84
CA GLU A 412 10.39 7.42 -16.07
C GLU A 412 11.76 6.80 -15.84
N TYR A 413 12.68 7.48 -15.14
CA TYR A 413 14.01 6.95 -14.85
C TYR A 413 13.96 5.67 -14.01
N ILE A 414 13.18 5.65 -12.92
CA ILE A 414 13.03 4.47 -12.05
C ILE A 414 12.42 3.30 -12.85
N THR A 415 11.41 3.60 -13.68
CA THR A 415 10.82 2.60 -14.57
C THR A 415 11.83 2.06 -15.57
N GLU A 416 12.70 2.91 -16.13
CA GLU A 416 13.73 2.51 -17.07
C GLU A 416 14.74 1.55 -16.43
N ILE A 417 15.21 1.85 -15.22
CA ILE A 417 16.24 1.04 -14.54
C ILE A 417 15.69 -0.26 -13.95
N SER A 418 14.37 -0.37 -13.78
CA SER A 418 13.77 -1.53 -13.12
C SER A 418 14.04 -2.84 -13.87
N GLY A 419 14.43 -3.88 -13.12
CA GLY A 419 14.77 -5.20 -13.64
C GLY A 419 16.09 -5.26 -14.41
N GLN A 420 16.84 -4.15 -14.50
CA GLN A 420 18.13 -4.11 -15.18
C GLN A 420 19.31 -4.52 -14.26
N GLY A 421 19.05 -4.77 -12.97
CA GLY A 421 20.07 -5.20 -12.01
C GLY A 421 21.12 -4.13 -11.70
N ARG A 422 20.77 -2.85 -11.89
CA ARG A 422 21.59 -1.71 -11.48
C ARG A 422 21.54 -1.58 -9.96
N GLU A 423 22.65 -1.23 -9.34
CA GLU A 423 22.70 -1.00 -7.88
C GLU A 423 23.26 0.40 -7.59
N PHE A 424 22.64 1.08 -6.63
CA PHE A 424 23.02 2.40 -6.15
C PHE A 424 23.31 2.34 -4.65
N ASN A 425 24.51 2.74 -4.26
CA ASN A 425 24.90 2.82 -2.86
C ASN A 425 25.39 4.24 -2.57
N PHE A 426 24.54 5.07 -1.97
CA PHE A 426 24.89 6.45 -1.70
C PHE A 426 25.84 6.52 -0.50
N THR A 427 26.96 7.21 -0.69
CA THR A 427 28.05 7.28 0.29
C THR A 427 28.23 8.68 0.85
N LYS A 428 27.69 9.70 0.18
CA LYS A 428 27.80 11.10 0.62
C LYS A 428 26.61 11.94 0.16
N LEU A 429 26.11 12.76 1.09
CA LEU A 429 25.27 13.93 0.84
C LEU A 429 25.84 15.08 1.66
N ASP A 430 26.21 16.18 1.02
CA ASP A 430 26.75 17.37 1.66
C ASP A 430 26.08 18.62 1.07
N ILE A 431 25.47 19.45 1.92
CA ILE A 431 24.77 20.66 1.49
C ILE A 431 25.78 21.80 1.39
N SER A 432 26.12 22.19 0.17
CA SER A 432 27.16 23.19 -0.12
C SER A 432 26.65 24.63 -0.05
N GLY A 433 25.33 24.84 -0.10
CA GLY A 433 24.71 26.16 0.11
C GLY A 433 23.19 26.14 -0.03
N ILE A 434 22.54 27.14 0.59
CA ILE A 434 21.09 27.35 0.52
C ILE A 434 20.84 28.82 0.16
N GLU A 435 19.98 29.06 -0.83
CA GLU A 435 19.50 30.40 -1.22
C GLU A 435 17.98 30.45 -1.06
N ILE A 436 17.47 31.36 -0.23
CA ILE A 436 16.02 31.49 0.05
C ILE A 436 15.45 32.70 -0.70
N PHE A 437 14.35 32.49 -1.41
CA PHE A 437 13.55 33.51 -2.09
C PHE A 437 12.11 33.53 -1.51
N ASP A 438 11.31 34.49 -1.97
CA ASP A 438 9.94 34.68 -1.45
C ASP A 438 9.01 33.49 -1.74
N GLU A 439 9.17 32.83 -2.89
CA GLU A 439 8.27 31.75 -3.36
C GLU A 439 8.95 30.37 -3.47
N TYR A 440 10.28 30.32 -3.35
CA TYR A 440 11.06 29.08 -3.49
C TYR A 440 12.42 29.21 -2.80
N ALA A 441 13.12 28.08 -2.64
CA ALA A 441 14.50 28.04 -2.22
C ALA A 441 15.34 27.19 -3.19
N LEU A 442 16.64 27.48 -3.26
CA LEU A 442 17.62 26.66 -3.96
C LEU A 442 18.52 25.99 -2.94
N VAL A 443 18.66 24.67 -3.01
CA VAL A 443 19.60 23.92 -2.19
C VAL A 443 20.66 23.29 -3.08
N HIS A 444 21.92 23.59 -2.82
CA HIS A 444 23.06 23.06 -3.54
C HIS A 444 23.66 21.90 -2.75
N THR A 445 23.93 20.79 -3.43
CA THR A 445 24.51 19.59 -2.82
C THR A 445 25.71 19.07 -3.59
N GLU A 446 26.59 18.38 -2.86
CA GLU A 446 27.65 17.52 -3.38
C GLU A 446 27.37 16.08 -2.95
N GLU A 447 27.04 15.23 -3.91
CA GLU A 447 26.60 13.86 -3.69
C GLU A 447 27.61 12.86 -4.26
N ALA A 448 27.80 11.74 -3.57
CA ALA A 448 28.59 10.63 -4.08
C ALA A 448 27.88 9.30 -3.87
N PHE A 449 27.98 8.41 -4.85
CA PHE A 449 27.43 7.06 -4.78
C PHE A 449 28.26 6.06 -5.57
N ASP A 450 28.31 4.82 -5.09
CA ASP A 450 28.80 3.70 -5.88
C ASP A 450 27.66 3.22 -6.78
N PHE A 451 27.95 3.09 -8.07
CA PHE A 451 27.02 2.67 -9.10
C PHE A 451 27.50 1.39 -9.77
N LYS A 452 26.64 0.38 -9.78
CA LYS A 452 26.83 -0.84 -10.57
C LYS A 452 25.96 -0.78 -11.81
N ASP A 453 26.59 -0.87 -12.97
CA ASP A 453 25.90 -0.86 -14.25
C ASP A 453 25.31 -2.25 -14.61
N THR A 454 24.72 -2.32 -15.80
CA THR A 454 24.12 -3.56 -16.33
C THR A 454 25.14 -4.62 -16.72
N THR A 455 26.43 -4.29 -16.86
CA THR A 455 27.51 -5.26 -17.10
C THR A 455 28.07 -5.82 -15.79
N GLY A 456 27.67 -5.24 -14.66
CA GLY A 456 28.09 -5.63 -13.32
C GLY A 456 29.36 -4.90 -12.85
N ASP A 457 29.79 -3.89 -13.59
CA ASP A 457 30.98 -3.10 -13.28
C ASP A 457 30.63 -1.97 -12.30
N TRP A 458 31.47 -1.80 -11.28
CA TRP A 458 31.31 -0.76 -10.27
C TRP A 458 32.06 0.50 -10.66
N SER A 459 31.43 1.66 -10.47
CA SER A 459 32.01 2.98 -10.66
C SER A 459 31.60 3.92 -9.53
N ILE A 460 32.47 4.86 -9.18
CA ILE A 460 32.13 5.94 -8.25
C ILE A 460 31.58 7.09 -9.06
N GLN A 461 30.43 7.59 -8.66
CA GLN A 461 29.77 8.75 -9.26
C GLN A 461 29.78 9.89 -8.25
N GLU A 462 30.27 11.05 -8.67
CA GLU A 462 30.18 12.30 -7.92
C GLU A 462 29.33 13.28 -8.73
N ARG A 463 28.35 13.91 -8.07
CA ARG A 463 27.45 14.87 -8.71
C ARG A 463 27.24 16.07 -7.83
N SER A 464 27.38 17.25 -8.43
CA SER A 464 26.94 18.49 -7.84
C SER A 464 25.51 18.77 -8.33
N LYS A 465 24.55 18.91 -7.41
CA LYS A 465 23.14 19.17 -7.78
C LYS A 465 22.64 20.48 -7.20
N THR A 466 21.63 21.05 -7.85
CA THR A 466 20.84 22.16 -7.32
C THR A 466 19.38 21.77 -7.37
N TYR A 467 18.76 21.71 -6.20
CA TYR A 467 17.35 21.43 -6.00
C TYR A 467 16.59 22.75 -5.91
N THR A 468 15.50 22.87 -6.67
CA THR A 468 14.54 23.95 -6.47
C THR A 468 13.42 23.43 -5.59
N ILE A 469 13.25 24.06 -4.42
CA ILE A 469 12.26 23.69 -3.41
C ILE A 469 11.16 24.73 -3.38
N VAL A 470 9.91 24.28 -3.49
CA VAL A 470 8.73 25.12 -3.32
C VAL A 470 8.00 24.71 -2.05
N MET A 471 7.21 25.63 -1.51
CA MET A 471 6.39 25.41 -0.32
C MET A 471 4.92 25.64 -0.71
N ASP A 472 4.03 24.75 -0.28
CA ASP A 472 2.60 24.95 -0.47
C ASP A 472 2.02 25.92 0.58
N GLU A 473 0.70 26.13 0.52
CA GLU A 473 0.00 27.03 1.45
C GLU A 473 -0.06 26.50 2.91
N TYR A 474 0.34 25.25 3.13
CA TYR A 474 0.33 24.57 4.42
C TYR A 474 1.72 24.46 5.05
N GLY A 475 2.77 24.82 4.31
CA GLY A 475 4.15 24.79 4.79
C GLY A 475 4.93 23.54 4.38
N PHE A 476 4.37 22.68 3.53
CA PHE A 476 5.05 21.46 3.05
C PHE A 476 5.99 21.78 1.90
N TYR A 477 7.16 21.16 1.91
CA TYR A 477 8.18 21.33 0.88
C TYR A 477 8.07 20.27 -0.22
N TYR A 478 8.34 20.71 -1.44
CA TYR A 478 8.40 19.84 -2.61
C TYR A 478 9.60 20.22 -3.48
N VAL A 479 10.26 19.20 -4.04
CA VAL A 479 11.22 19.39 -5.12
C VAL A 479 10.46 19.67 -6.41
N SER A 480 10.65 20.86 -6.98
CA SER A 480 10.05 21.25 -8.26
C SER A 480 10.99 21.07 -9.44
N ASP A 481 12.31 21.05 -9.20
CA ASP A 481 13.33 20.87 -10.24
C ASP A 481 14.67 20.39 -9.65
N ILE A 482 15.46 19.65 -10.44
CA ILE A 482 16.82 19.21 -10.10
C ILE A 482 17.75 19.46 -11.28
N ILE A 483 18.76 20.30 -11.05
CA ILE A 483 19.77 20.63 -12.06
C ILE A 483 21.11 19.99 -11.65
N ASN A 484 21.65 19.12 -12.49
CA ASN A 484 23.03 18.64 -12.36
C ASN A 484 23.99 19.74 -12.83
N LYS A 485 24.95 20.13 -12.00
CA LYS A 485 26.08 20.97 -12.42
C LYS A 485 27.18 20.07 -12.97
N GLU A 486 27.65 20.39 -14.17
CA GLU A 486 28.81 19.73 -14.83
C GLU A 486 30.14 20.01 -14.12
#